data_AF-A0A0A6PR06-F1
#
_entry.id   AF-A0A0A6PR06-F1
#
_cell.length_a   1.000
_cell.length_b   1.000
_cell.length_c   1.000
_cell.angle_alpha   90.00
_cell.angle_beta   90.00
_cell.angle_gamma   90.00
#
_symmetry.space_group_name_H-M   'P 1'
#
loop_
_entity.id
_entity.type
_entity.pdbx_description
1 polymer ?
#
loop_
_entity_poly.entity_id
_entity_poly.type
_entity_poly.pdbx_seq_one_letter_code
_entity_poly.pdbx_strand_id
1 'polypeptide(L)'
;MQETKKLGIISASYPPSKIVNMLKIHFIIISIEIIVLIVGIAVLWFYKQKWIKKPSEFHDEKWDKLKRLAQADYKCELCGATKNNNGSSFSEKVISGSRSYSFEVNNTIFGTKCLIITESGKRGNRQIEIFEDKFHEVAENLTKALLSLKKDTNEQFDEHLSVNEYTYFFDIKLAVNGCKYLTITSAKRKGSNLFERNNIIIFEDESPMFAMGLNQVINFIDTNIRTSAKRDHPLL
;
A
#
# COMPACT_ATOMS: atom_id res chain seq x y z
N MET A 1 45.83 24.75 -74.83
CA MET A 1 46.59 25.65 -73.93
C MET A 1 46.09 25.40 -72.51
N GLN A 2 46.87 24.69 -71.69
CA GLN A 2 46.57 24.43 -70.29
C GLN A 2 47.02 25.63 -69.45
N GLU A 3 46.10 26.24 -68.70
CA GLU A 3 46.42 27.31 -67.76
C GLU A 3 46.16 26.81 -66.34
N THR A 4 47.25 26.58 -65.60
CA THR A 4 47.26 26.07 -64.23
C THR A 4 46.98 27.23 -63.26
N LYS A 5 45.77 27.28 -62.70
CA LYS A 5 45.48 28.19 -61.58
C LYS A 5 46.10 27.64 -60.29
N LYS A 6 47.26 28.21 -59.92
CA LYS A 6 47.89 28.06 -58.60
C LYS A 6 46.89 28.49 -57.51
N LEU A 7 46.46 27.54 -56.67
CA LEU A 7 45.83 27.83 -55.39
C LEU A 7 46.91 28.29 -54.41
N GLY A 8 46.94 29.59 -54.13
CA GLY A 8 47.77 30.17 -53.08
C GLY A 8 47.24 29.72 -51.71
N ILE A 9 48.02 28.88 -51.03
CA ILE A 9 47.77 28.51 -49.64
C ILE A 9 48.24 29.70 -48.79
N ILE A 10 47.30 30.54 -48.35
CA ILE A 10 47.55 31.59 -47.37
C ILE A 10 47.55 30.91 -45.99
N SER A 11 48.73 30.59 -45.47
CA SER A 11 48.88 30.13 -44.08
C SER A 11 48.74 31.33 -43.15
N ALA A 12 47.53 31.53 -42.62
CA ALA A 12 47.30 32.48 -41.53
C ALA A 12 48.04 31.99 -40.27
N SER A 13 49.26 32.49 -40.06
CA SER A 13 50.04 32.25 -38.84
C SER A 13 49.39 33.01 -37.68
N TYR A 14 48.63 32.29 -36.86
CA TYR A 14 48.07 32.85 -35.64
C TYR A 14 49.20 33.03 -34.61
N PRO A 15 49.32 34.21 -33.98
CA PRO A 15 50.36 34.44 -32.98
C PRO A 15 50.16 33.48 -31.79
N PRO A 16 51.22 32.78 -31.33
CA PRO A 16 51.12 31.70 -30.35
C PRO A 16 50.48 32.14 -29.02
N SER A 17 50.58 33.43 -28.67
CA SER A 17 49.96 34.01 -27.48
C SER A 17 48.42 33.99 -27.50
N LYS A 18 47.79 34.14 -28.67
CA LYS A 18 46.32 34.09 -28.80
C LYS A 18 45.80 32.66 -28.66
N ILE A 19 46.55 31.68 -29.14
CA ILE A 19 46.19 30.25 -29.04
C ILE A 19 46.18 29.81 -27.57
N VAL A 20 47.20 30.21 -26.79
CA VAL A 20 47.28 29.88 -25.35
C VAL A 20 46.09 30.49 -24.57
N ASN A 21 45.72 31.73 -24.86
CA ASN A 21 44.57 32.37 -24.21
C ASN A 21 43.23 31.72 -24.61
N MET A 22 43.10 31.33 -25.88
CA MET A 22 41.91 30.62 -26.36
C MET A 22 41.76 29.25 -25.69
N LEU A 23 42.85 28.49 -25.54
CA LEU A 23 42.85 27.22 -24.80
C LEU A 23 42.48 27.43 -23.33
N LYS A 24 43.02 28.45 -22.66
CA LYS A 24 42.67 28.76 -21.26
C LYS A 24 41.18 29.02 -21.07
N ILE A 25 40.55 29.75 -21.99
CA ILE A 25 39.10 30.02 -21.94
C ILE A 25 38.30 28.73 -22.13
N HIS A 26 38.68 27.86 -23.07
CA HIS A 26 38.01 26.58 -23.27
C HIS A 26 38.14 25.65 -22.06
N PHE A 27 39.31 25.59 -21.41
CA PHE A 27 39.49 24.83 -20.17
C PHE A 27 38.59 25.33 -19.04
N ILE A 28 38.41 26.65 -18.90
CA ILE A 28 37.50 27.23 -17.91
C ILE A 28 36.06 26.82 -18.19
N ILE A 29 35.60 26.91 -19.44
CA ILE A 29 34.22 26.54 -19.81
C ILE A 29 33.95 25.06 -19.51
N ILE A 30 34.84 24.17 -19.94
CA ILE A 30 34.72 22.72 -19.70
C ILE A 30 34.71 22.41 -18.19
N SER A 31 35.53 23.11 -17.39
CA SER A 31 35.56 22.91 -15.94
C SER A 31 34.24 23.27 -15.27
N ILE A 32 33.56 24.33 -15.74
CA ILE A 32 32.27 24.77 -15.20
C ILE A 32 31.17 23.75 -15.53
N GLU A 33 31.14 23.24 -16.76
CA GLU A 33 30.16 22.22 -17.17
C GLU A 33 30.29 20.93 -16.35
N ILE A 34 31.52 20.48 -16.09
CA ILE A 34 31.78 19.31 -15.24
C ILE A 34 31.28 19.55 -13.80
N ILE A 35 31.50 20.73 -13.24
CA ILE A 35 31.02 21.06 -11.88
C ILE A 35 29.48 21.01 -11.82
N VAL A 36 28.79 21.59 -12.82
CA VAL A 36 27.32 21.56 -12.88
C VAL A 36 26.79 20.13 -12.98
N LEU A 37 27.44 19.26 -13.78
CA LEU A 37 27.07 17.85 -13.88
C LEU A 37 27.28 17.09 -12.57
N ILE A 38 28.41 17.29 -11.89
CA ILE A 38 28.70 16.64 -10.60
C ILE A 38 27.68 17.07 -9.53
N VAL A 39 27.36 18.36 -9.45
CA VAL A 39 26.35 18.88 -8.52
C VAL A 39 24.97 18.31 -8.85
N GLY A 40 24.58 18.25 -10.12
CA GLY A 40 23.32 17.66 -10.56
C GLY A 40 23.19 16.18 -10.20
N ILE A 41 24.25 15.39 -10.42
CA ILE A 41 24.28 13.97 -10.04
C ILE A 41 24.22 13.82 -8.51
N ALA A 42 24.92 14.66 -7.75
CA ALA A 42 24.86 14.64 -6.29
C ALA A 42 23.46 14.97 -5.75
N VAL A 43 22.77 15.96 -6.34
CA VAL A 43 21.38 16.29 -6.00
C VAL A 43 20.44 15.14 -6.34
N LEU A 44 20.57 14.52 -7.51
CA LEU A 44 19.79 13.34 -7.89
C LEU A 44 20.05 12.15 -6.96
N TRP A 45 21.31 11.93 -6.56
CA TRP A 45 21.68 10.89 -5.62
C TRP A 45 21.10 11.16 -4.23
N PHE A 46 21.11 12.41 -3.77
CA PHE A 46 20.49 12.83 -2.51
C PHE A 46 18.96 12.73 -2.56
N TYR A 47 18.34 13.09 -3.69
CA TYR A 47 16.92 12.86 -3.95
C TYR A 47 16.60 11.37 -3.91
N LYS A 48 17.39 10.52 -4.57
CA LYS A 48 17.22 9.06 -4.55
C LYS A 48 17.37 8.48 -3.14
N GLN A 49 18.33 8.95 -2.34
CA GLN A 49 18.47 8.51 -0.94
C GLN A 49 17.25 8.88 -0.09
N LYS A 50 16.61 10.04 -0.34
CA LYS A 50 15.38 10.44 0.37
C LYS A 50 14.17 9.56 0.03
N TRP A 51 14.18 8.87 -1.11
CA TRP A 51 13.10 7.98 -1.58
C TRP A 51 13.39 6.47 -1.39
N ILE A 52 14.59 6.10 -0.94
CA ILE A 52 14.90 4.73 -0.48
C ILE A 52 14.84 4.73 1.06
N LYS A 53 13.66 5.02 1.62
CA LYS A 53 13.35 4.55 2.97
C LYS A 53 12.95 3.08 2.83
N LYS A 54 13.69 2.20 3.51
CA LYS A 54 13.39 0.77 3.62
C LYS A 54 11.90 0.60 4.00
N PRO A 55 11.13 -0.27 3.31
CA PRO A 55 9.70 -0.47 3.57
C PRO A 55 9.39 -1.20 4.88
N SER A 56 10.34 -1.34 5.81
CA SER A 56 10.18 -2.14 7.04
C SER A 56 10.09 -1.34 8.34
N GLU A 57 10.19 -0.01 8.32
CA GLU A 57 10.17 0.81 9.56
C GLU A 57 9.19 2.01 9.52
N PHE A 58 8.46 2.21 8.43
CA PHE A 58 7.46 3.29 8.32
C PHE A 58 6.06 2.87 8.81
N HIS A 59 5.93 1.64 9.33
CA HIS A 59 4.67 0.99 9.63
C HIS A 59 4.33 0.95 11.14
N ASP A 60 5.09 1.61 12.02
CA ASP A 60 4.78 1.57 13.47
C ASP A 60 4.06 2.84 13.96
N GLU A 61 4.43 4.04 13.50
CA GLU A 61 3.90 5.28 14.10
C GLU A 61 2.43 5.56 13.73
N LYS A 62 2.02 5.20 12.51
CA LYS A 62 0.62 5.30 12.06
C LYS A 62 -0.29 4.29 12.76
N TRP A 63 0.27 3.10 13.06
CA TRP A 63 -0.43 2.02 13.74
C TRP A 63 -0.53 2.25 15.24
N ASP A 64 0.45 2.91 15.85
CA ASP A 64 0.38 3.31 17.26
C ASP A 64 -0.66 4.41 17.50
N LYS A 65 -0.89 5.30 16.54
CA LYS A 65 -2.00 6.28 16.62
C LYS A 65 -3.38 5.59 16.56
N LEU A 66 -3.52 4.55 15.75
CA LEU A 66 -4.74 3.73 15.67
C LEU A 66 -4.93 2.84 16.90
N LYS A 67 -3.86 2.24 17.43
CA LYS A 67 -3.87 1.54 18.73
C LYS A 67 -4.33 2.49 19.83
N ARG A 68 -3.83 3.72 19.88
CA ARG A 68 -4.26 4.72 20.89
C ARG A 68 -5.73 5.11 20.77
N LEU A 69 -6.29 5.17 19.55
CA LEU A 69 -7.73 5.40 19.35
C LEU A 69 -8.60 4.19 19.72
N ALA A 70 -8.06 2.97 19.62
CA ALA A 70 -8.75 1.73 19.98
C ALA A 70 -8.56 1.33 21.46
N GLN A 71 -7.53 1.86 22.13
CA GLN A 71 -7.10 1.48 23.47
C GLN A 71 -7.45 2.51 24.55
N ALA A 72 -8.05 3.64 24.17
CA ALA A 72 -8.72 4.53 25.11
C ALA A 72 -10.03 3.87 25.58
N ASP A 73 -9.92 3.09 26.66
CA ASP A 73 -10.96 2.71 27.61
C ASP A 73 -12.18 1.91 27.10
N TYR A 74 -11.98 0.86 26.29
CA TYR A 74 -13.01 -0.18 26.16
C TYR A 74 -12.57 -1.49 26.82
N LYS A 75 -13.13 -1.75 28.01
CA LYS A 75 -13.13 -3.05 28.67
C LYS A 75 -14.39 -3.78 28.18
N CYS A 76 -14.21 -4.69 27.23
CA CYS A 76 -15.29 -5.53 26.72
C CYS A 76 -15.79 -6.48 27.81
N GLU A 77 -16.89 -6.14 28.49
CA GLU A 77 -17.53 -7.04 29.47
C GLU A 77 -18.49 -8.06 28.81
N LEU A 78 -18.58 -8.07 27.47
CA LEU A 78 -19.54 -8.87 26.70
C LEU A 78 -18.93 -9.93 25.77
N CYS A 79 -17.61 -9.94 25.54
CA CYS A 79 -16.99 -10.90 24.64
C CYS A 79 -16.32 -12.04 25.43
N GLY A 80 -17.01 -13.18 25.51
CA GLY A 80 -16.48 -14.45 25.98
C GLY A 80 -15.48 -15.06 24.99
N ALA A 81 -14.39 -14.36 24.70
CA ALA A 81 -13.34 -14.85 23.81
C ALA A 81 -12.69 -16.11 24.40
N THR A 82 -13.01 -17.27 23.85
CA THR A 82 -12.29 -18.51 24.12
C THR A 82 -11.03 -18.53 23.26
N LYS A 83 -9.86 -18.34 23.88
CA LYS A 83 -8.59 -18.70 23.25
C LYS A 83 -8.53 -20.22 23.10
N ASN A 84 -8.72 -20.68 21.87
CA ASN A 84 -8.49 -22.08 21.54
C ASN A 84 -6.98 -22.25 21.35
N ASN A 85 -6.33 -22.97 22.25
CA ASN A 85 -4.86 -23.16 22.27
C ASN A 85 -4.32 -24.04 21.11
N ASN A 86 -5.08 -24.21 20.03
CA ASN A 86 -4.64 -24.92 18.82
C ASN A 86 -4.50 -23.89 17.68
N GLY A 87 -3.29 -23.34 17.56
CA GLY A 87 -2.96 -22.13 16.79
C GLY A 87 -3.02 -22.20 15.26
N SER A 88 -4.17 -22.58 14.68
CA SER A 88 -4.38 -22.51 13.23
C SER A 88 -5.60 -21.72 12.78
N SER A 89 -6.60 -21.51 13.65
CA SER A 89 -7.82 -20.78 13.31
C SER A 89 -8.11 -19.63 14.28
N PHE A 90 -8.77 -18.60 13.76
CA PHE A 90 -9.22 -17.43 14.52
C PHE A 90 -10.65 -17.10 14.14
N SER A 91 -11.45 -16.71 15.12
CA SER A 91 -12.80 -16.19 14.89
C SER A 91 -13.06 -15.07 15.87
N GLU A 92 -13.45 -13.91 15.37
CA GLU A 92 -13.91 -12.77 16.16
C GLU A 92 -15.21 -12.26 15.57
N LYS A 93 -16.17 -11.92 16.44
CA LYS A 93 -17.44 -11.35 16.01
C LYS A 93 -17.70 -10.04 16.74
N VAL A 94 -17.87 -8.97 15.99
CA VAL A 94 -18.26 -7.66 16.51
C VAL A 94 -19.71 -7.37 16.14
N ILE A 95 -20.44 -6.75 17.05
CA ILE A 95 -21.85 -6.38 16.87
C ILE A 95 -21.93 -4.85 16.84
N SER A 96 -22.65 -4.31 15.86
CA SER A 96 -22.93 -2.88 15.75
C SER A 96 -24.41 -2.68 15.40
N GLY A 97 -25.20 -2.23 16.37
CA GLY A 97 -26.64 -2.04 16.22
C GLY A 97 -27.35 -3.34 15.80
N SER A 98 -27.91 -3.35 14.59
CA SER A 98 -28.65 -4.51 14.03
C SER A 98 -27.81 -5.40 13.10
N ARG A 99 -26.51 -5.12 13.00
CA ARG A 99 -25.56 -5.85 12.17
C ARG A 99 -24.47 -6.48 13.03
N SER A 100 -23.86 -7.52 12.49
CA SER A 100 -22.64 -8.10 13.04
C SER A 100 -21.64 -8.39 11.95
N TYR A 101 -20.37 -8.27 12.28
CA TYR A 101 -19.25 -8.63 11.41
C TYR A 101 -18.46 -9.75 12.05
N SER A 102 -18.33 -10.88 11.35
CA SER A 102 -17.48 -11.99 11.76
C SER A 102 -16.19 -11.99 10.94
N PHE A 103 -15.06 -12.18 11.60
CA PHE A 103 -13.73 -12.29 11.02
C PHE A 103 -13.21 -13.68 11.31
N GLU A 104 -13.05 -14.50 10.29
CA GLU A 104 -12.64 -15.91 10.43
C GLU A 104 -11.38 -16.18 9.62
N VAL A 105 -10.33 -16.70 10.26
CA VAL A 105 -9.12 -17.18 9.59
C VAL A 105 -9.16 -18.69 9.58
N ASN A 106 -9.25 -19.26 8.38
CA ASN A 106 -9.33 -20.70 8.14
C ASN A 106 -8.24 -21.13 7.15
N ASN A 107 -7.90 -22.42 7.16
CA ASN A 107 -7.09 -23.02 6.10
C ASN A 107 -7.99 -23.43 4.93
N THR A 108 -7.58 -23.14 3.70
CA THR A 108 -8.21 -23.66 2.49
C THR A 108 -7.87 -25.15 2.30
N ILE A 109 -8.54 -25.80 1.34
CA ILE A 109 -8.28 -27.19 0.95
C ILE A 109 -6.81 -27.41 0.55
N PHE A 110 -6.16 -26.37 0.02
CA PHE A 110 -4.76 -26.40 -0.39
C PHE A 110 -3.77 -26.00 0.72
N GLY A 111 -4.27 -25.80 1.95
CA GLY A 111 -3.45 -25.43 3.10
C GLY A 111 -3.07 -23.95 3.18
N THR A 112 -3.52 -23.10 2.24
CA THR A 112 -3.30 -21.65 2.31
C THR A 112 -4.27 -21.01 3.29
N LYS A 113 -3.85 -20.02 4.08
CA LYS A 113 -4.81 -19.32 4.96
C LYS A 113 -5.71 -18.40 4.15
N CYS A 114 -6.96 -18.30 4.60
CA CYS A 114 -7.97 -17.40 4.05
C CYS A 114 -8.65 -16.67 5.20
N LEU A 115 -8.78 -15.35 5.07
CA LEU A 115 -9.58 -14.51 5.93
C LEU A 115 -10.95 -14.32 5.29
N ILE A 116 -11.98 -14.72 5.99
CA ILE A 116 -13.38 -14.54 5.62
C ILE A 116 -13.95 -13.43 6.49
N ILE A 117 -14.48 -12.39 5.85
CA ILE A 117 -15.20 -11.32 6.55
C ILE A 117 -16.67 -11.41 6.17
N THR A 118 -17.53 -11.66 7.14
CA THR A 118 -18.97 -11.86 6.95
C THR A 118 -19.76 -10.71 7.59
N GLU A 119 -20.49 -9.97 6.77
CA GLU A 119 -21.55 -9.03 7.20
C GLU A 119 -22.85 -9.81 7.37
N SER A 120 -23.45 -9.77 8.56
CA SER A 120 -24.79 -10.30 8.83
C SER A 120 -25.71 -9.17 9.27
N GLY A 121 -26.95 -9.16 8.74
CA GLY A 121 -27.98 -8.24 9.19
C GLY A 121 -29.37 -8.60 8.65
N LYS A 122 -30.32 -7.67 8.75
CA LYS A 122 -31.72 -7.89 8.31
C LYS A 122 -31.88 -8.31 6.85
N ARG A 123 -30.91 -7.96 5.99
CA ARG A 123 -30.92 -8.27 4.55
C ARG A 123 -30.19 -9.58 4.20
N GLY A 124 -29.86 -10.40 5.21
CA GLY A 124 -29.11 -11.63 5.06
C GLY A 124 -27.62 -11.44 5.32
N ASN A 125 -26.86 -12.44 4.87
CA ASN A 125 -25.42 -12.53 5.06
C ASN A 125 -24.70 -12.26 3.75
N ARG A 126 -23.58 -11.54 3.83
CA ARG A 126 -22.65 -11.32 2.72
C ARG A 126 -21.25 -11.57 3.22
N GLN A 127 -20.39 -12.09 2.35
CA GLN A 127 -19.01 -12.41 2.74
C GLN A 127 -18.03 -12.02 1.66
N ILE A 128 -16.80 -11.70 2.08
CA ILE A 128 -15.65 -11.58 1.20
C ILE A 128 -14.54 -12.49 1.71
N GLU A 129 -13.75 -13.01 0.77
CA GLU A 129 -12.64 -13.92 1.04
C GLU A 129 -11.34 -13.25 0.60
N ILE A 130 -10.35 -13.25 1.49
CA ILE A 130 -9.02 -12.69 1.28
C ILE A 130 -8.01 -13.80 1.48
N PHE A 131 -7.02 -13.91 0.59
CA PHE A 131 -5.97 -14.93 0.70
C PHE A 131 -4.74 -14.40 1.45
N GLU A 132 -3.99 -15.32 2.06
CA GLU A 132 -2.85 -15.03 2.94
C GLU A 132 -1.80 -14.10 2.33
N ASP A 133 -1.49 -14.29 1.05
CA ASP A 133 -0.52 -13.48 0.31
C ASP A 133 -0.95 -12.01 0.17
N LYS A 134 -2.23 -11.70 0.46
CA LYS A 134 -2.85 -10.38 0.33
C LYS A 134 -3.40 -9.79 1.61
N PHE A 135 -3.21 -10.46 2.74
CA PHE A 135 -3.65 -9.94 4.04
C PHE A 135 -3.12 -8.53 4.33
N HIS A 136 -1.82 -8.30 4.12
CA HIS A 136 -1.21 -7.01 4.45
C HIS A 136 -1.72 -5.87 3.54
N GLU A 137 -1.72 -6.09 2.22
CA GLU A 137 -2.18 -5.10 1.23
C GLU A 137 -3.66 -4.74 1.45
N VAL A 138 -4.52 -5.75 1.69
CA VAL A 138 -5.94 -5.53 1.96
C VAL A 138 -6.15 -4.85 3.31
N ALA A 139 -5.45 -5.25 4.36
CA ALA A 139 -5.54 -4.61 5.68
C ALA A 139 -5.13 -3.13 5.63
N GLU A 140 -4.08 -2.79 4.88
CA GLU A 140 -3.64 -1.41 4.69
C GLU A 140 -4.73 -0.57 3.98
N ASN A 141 -5.30 -1.09 2.89
CA ASN A 141 -6.35 -0.40 2.13
C ASN A 141 -7.65 -0.26 2.94
N LEU A 142 -8.03 -1.29 3.71
CA LEU A 142 -9.14 -1.20 4.66
C LEU A 142 -8.90 -0.12 5.71
N THR A 143 -7.69 -0.05 6.27
CA THR A 143 -7.34 0.96 7.27
C THR A 143 -7.40 2.37 6.68
N LYS A 144 -6.89 2.56 5.46
CA LYS A 144 -7.00 3.84 4.73
C LYS A 144 -8.46 4.19 4.48
N ALA A 145 -9.27 3.24 4.04
CA ALA A 145 -10.69 3.45 3.77
C ALA A 145 -11.45 3.84 5.04
N LEU A 146 -11.22 3.14 6.16
CA LEU A 146 -11.86 3.45 7.45
C LEU A 146 -11.44 4.82 7.99
N LEU A 147 -10.18 5.23 7.78
CA LEU A 147 -9.72 6.57 8.13
C LEU A 147 -10.37 7.65 7.26
N SER A 148 -10.50 7.39 5.95
CA SER A 148 -11.16 8.30 5.01
C SER A 148 -12.67 8.40 5.27
N LEU A 149 -13.31 7.32 5.74
CA LEU A 149 -14.73 7.27 6.06
C LEU A 149 -15.11 8.27 7.17
N LYS A 150 -14.20 8.50 8.12
CA LYS A 150 -14.39 9.45 9.24
C LYS A 150 -14.04 10.90 8.90
N LYS A 151 -13.51 11.18 7.72
CA LYS A 151 -13.18 12.55 7.33
C LYS A 151 -14.42 13.25 6.80
N ASP A 152 -14.62 14.51 7.18
CA ASP A 152 -15.70 15.36 6.66
C ASP A 152 -15.44 15.88 5.23
N THR A 153 -14.35 15.46 4.59
CA THR A 153 -14.01 15.90 3.23
C THR A 153 -14.94 15.26 2.20
N ASN A 154 -15.28 16.01 1.15
CA ASN A 154 -15.95 15.50 -0.06
C ASN A 154 -15.02 14.67 -0.98
N GLU A 155 -13.86 14.29 -0.47
CA GLU A 155 -12.88 13.51 -1.21
C GLU A 155 -13.41 12.09 -1.41
N GLN A 156 -13.57 11.70 -2.68
CA GLN A 156 -13.96 10.34 -3.04
C GLN A 156 -12.78 9.41 -2.78
N PHE A 157 -12.99 8.38 -1.95
CA PHE A 157 -12.03 7.30 -1.76
C PHE A 157 -12.45 6.13 -2.64
N ASP A 158 -11.57 5.77 -3.57
CA ASP A 158 -11.71 4.66 -4.50
C ASP A 158 -10.31 4.06 -4.70
N GLU A 159 -10.10 2.89 -4.12
CA GLU A 159 -8.85 2.14 -4.23
C GLU A 159 -9.19 0.71 -4.64
N HIS A 160 -8.28 0.09 -5.40
CA HIS A 160 -8.46 -1.31 -5.77
C HIS A 160 -7.13 -2.07 -5.77
N LEU A 161 -7.24 -3.37 -5.56
CA LEU A 161 -6.12 -4.29 -5.55
C LEU A 161 -6.44 -5.49 -6.43
N SER A 162 -5.76 -5.61 -7.57
CA SER A 162 -5.92 -6.73 -8.51
C SER A 162 -4.80 -7.74 -8.34
N VAL A 163 -5.16 -9.01 -8.14
CA VAL A 163 -4.24 -10.12 -7.90
C VAL A 163 -4.79 -11.38 -8.56
N ASN A 164 -4.06 -11.93 -9.52
CA ASN A 164 -4.44 -13.14 -10.24
C ASN A 164 -5.88 -13.02 -10.80
N GLU A 165 -6.80 -13.84 -10.30
CA GLU A 165 -8.21 -13.84 -10.69
C GLU A 165 -9.10 -12.94 -9.83
N TYR A 166 -8.57 -12.34 -8.77
CA TYR A 166 -9.33 -11.57 -7.79
C TYR A 166 -9.02 -10.08 -7.90
N THR A 167 -10.05 -9.24 -7.82
CA THR A 167 -9.90 -7.79 -7.59
C THR A 167 -10.70 -7.38 -6.38
N TYR A 168 -10.05 -6.71 -5.45
CA TYR A 168 -10.67 -6.09 -4.28
C TYR A 168 -10.88 -4.60 -4.54
N PHE A 169 -12.08 -4.10 -4.30
CA PHE A 169 -12.42 -2.68 -4.43
C PHE A 169 -12.82 -2.12 -3.07
N PHE A 170 -12.37 -0.91 -2.77
CA PHE A 170 -12.61 -0.20 -1.51
C PHE A 170 -13.19 1.18 -1.83
N ASP A 171 -14.52 1.28 -1.81
CA ASP A 171 -15.22 2.49 -2.24
C ASP A 171 -15.91 3.16 -1.05
N ILE A 172 -15.76 4.48 -0.91
CA ILE A 172 -16.64 5.27 -0.03
C ILE A 172 -17.75 5.90 -0.86
N LYS A 173 -18.99 5.68 -0.44
CA LYS A 173 -20.20 6.15 -1.12
C LYS A 173 -21.10 6.91 -0.14
N LEU A 174 -21.95 7.77 -0.70
CA LEU A 174 -22.99 8.48 0.05
C LEU A 174 -24.33 7.77 -0.14
N ALA A 175 -25.05 7.55 0.95
CA ALA A 175 -26.43 7.10 0.93
C ALA A 175 -27.37 8.27 0.60
N VAL A 176 -28.63 7.96 0.27
CA VAL A 176 -29.65 8.97 -0.07
C VAL A 176 -29.88 9.97 1.06
N ASN A 177 -29.70 9.54 2.31
CA ASN A 177 -29.80 10.39 3.51
C ASN A 177 -28.52 11.19 3.82
N GLY A 178 -27.50 11.12 2.96
CA GLY A 178 -26.22 11.81 3.14
C GLY A 178 -25.20 11.08 4.02
N CYS A 179 -25.56 9.95 4.65
CA CYS A 179 -24.61 9.18 5.45
C CYS A 179 -23.57 8.47 4.58
N LYS A 180 -22.30 8.46 5.00
CA LYS A 180 -21.24 7.76 4.30
C LYS A 180 -21.25 6.26 4.64
N TYR A 181 -20.82 5.45 3.68
CA TYR A 181 -20.55 4.04 3.89
C TYR A 181 -19.39 3.55 3.02
N LEU A 182 -18.62 2.63 3.58
CA LEU A 182 -17.59 1.88 2.87
C LEU A 182 -18.21 0.63 2.25
N THR A 183 -17.92 0.38 0.97
CA THR A 183 -18.20 -0.88 0.28
C THR A 183 -16.89 -1.59 0.00
N ILE A 184 -16.79 -2.85 0.40
CA ILE A 184 -15.66 -3.71 0.04
C ILE A 184 -16.18 -4.78 -0.89
N THR A 185 -15.66 -4.83 -2.12
CA THR A 185 -16.09 -5.81 -3.14
C THR A 185 -14.94 -6.73 -3.47
N SER A 186 -15.17 -8.04 -3.43
CA SER A 186 -14.29 -9.05 -4.01
C SER A 186 -14.89 -9.50 -5.34
N ALA A 187 -14.14 -9.34 -6.43
CA ALA A 187 -14.54 -9.77 -7.77
C ALA A 187 -13.60 -10.87 -8.26
N LYS A 188 -14.12 -12.09 -8.42
CA LYS A 188 -13.39 -13.23 -8.99
C LYS A 188 -13.71 -13.40 -10.47
N ARG A 189 -12.70 -13.40 -11.32
CA ARG A 189 -12.81 -13.71 -12.74
C ARG A 189 -13.10 -15.20 -12.93
N LYS A 190 -14.15 -15.55 -13.70
CA LYS A 190 -14.56 -16.93 -14.01
C LYS A 190 -14.37 -17.30 -15.49
N GLY A 191 -14.02 -16.34 -16.34
CA GLY A 191 -13.86 -16.52 -17.78
C GLY A 191 -13.43 -15.22 -18.48
N SER A 192 -13.61 -15.13 -19.79
CA SER A 192 -13.17 -13.96 -20.58
C SER A 192 -13.74 -12.64 -20.02
N ASN A 193 -15.05 -12.60 -19.75
CA ASN A 193 -15.78 -11.41 -19.27
C ASN A 193 -16.76 -11.67 -18.09
N LEU A 194 -16.73 -12.85 -17.47
CA LEU A 194 -17.62 -13.20 -16.35
C LEU A 194 -16.91 -12.99 -15.02
N PHE A 195 -17.58 -12.27 -14.10
CA PHE A 195 -17.08 -11.99 -12.76
C PHE A 195 -18.12 -12.41 -11.71
N GLU A 196 -17.69 -13.22 -10.75
CA GLU A 196 -18.41 -13.47 -9.51
C GLU A 196 -18.06 -12.34 -8.53
N ARG A 197 -19.07 -11.61 -8.04
CA ARG A 197 -18.86 -10.45 -7.16
C ARG A 197 -19.59 -10.66 -5.84
N ASN A 198 -18.84 -10.53 -4.76
CA ASN A 198 -19.38 -10.48 -3.41
C ASN A 198 -18.96 -9.18 -2.76
N ASN A 199 -19.83 -8.58 -1.94
CA ASN A 199 -19.54 -7.31 -1.30
C ASN A 199 -20.07 -7.27 0.13
N ILE A 200 -19.37 -6.52 0.98
CA ILE A 200 -19.85 -6.12 2.31
C ILE A 200 -19.92 -4.60 2.41
N ILE A 201 -20.79 -4.11 3.29
CA ILE A 201 -21.05 -2.69 3.50
C ILE A 201 -20.85 -2.35 4.98
N ILE A 202 -20.10 -1.29 5.25
CA ILE A 202 -19.84 -0.77 6.60
C ILE A 202 -20.28 0.68 6.63
N PHE A 203 -21.29 0.98 7.45
CA PHE A 203 -21.71 2.36 7.67
C PHE A 203 -20.73 3.10 8.57
N GLU A 204 -20.71 4.43 8.46
CA GLU A 204 -19.80 5.29 9.22
C GLU A 204 -19.89 5.09 10.74
N ASP A 205 -21.10 4.94 11.27
CA ASP A 205 -21.38 4.68 12.69
C ASP A 205 -20.94 3.28 13.14
N GLU A 206 -20.90 2.31 12.23
CA GLU A 206 -20.44 0.94 12.46
C GLU A 206 -18.92 0.78 12.34
N SER A 207 -18.26 1.78 11.72
CA SER A 207 -16.82 1.76 11.45
C SER A 207 -15.92 1.55 12.68
N PRO A 208 -16.22 2.06 13.90
CA PRO A 208 -15.37 1.83 15.06
C PRO A 208 -15.35 0.36 15.49
N MET A 209 -16.52 -0.29 15.54
CA MET A 209 -16.64 -1.70 15.91
C MET A 209 -16.01 -2.60 14.85
N PHE A 210 -16.23 -2.29 13.57
CA PHE A 210 -15.57 -3.00 12.48
C PHE A 210 -14.04 -2.88 12.55
N ALA A 211 -13.50 -1.68 12.77
CA ALA A 211 -12.06 -1.45 12.91
C ALA A 211 -11.47 -2.22 14.10
N MET A 212 -12.21 -2.35 15.20
CA MET A 212 -11.81 -3.14 16.35
C MET A 212 -11.63 -4.62 15.98
N GLY A 213 -12.62 -5.24 15.34
CA GLY A 213 -12.54 -6.63 14.89
C GLY A 213 -11.42 -6.85 13.86
N LEU A 214 -11.26 -5.91 12.92
CA LEU A 214 -10.17 -5.93 11.94
C LEU A 214 -8.78 -5.89 12.61
N ASN A 215 -8.60 -5.05 13.63
CA ASN A 215 -7.33 -4.98 14.36
C ASN A 215 -7.02 -6.28 15.10
N GLN A 216 -8.02 -6.96 15.67
CA GLN A 216 -7.80 -8.23 16.34
C GLN A 216 -7.32 -9.32 15.38
N VAL A 217 -7.92 -9.41 14.19
CA VAL A 217 -7.51 -10.40 13.20
C VAL A 217 -6.14 -10.10 12.59
N ILE A 218 -5.80 -8.82 12.37
CA ILE A 218 -4.45 -8.41 11.93
C ILE A 218 -3.41 -8.84 12.97
N ASN A 219 -3.66 -8.56 14.26
CA ASN A 219 -2.75 -8.99 15.33
C ASN A 219 -2.57 -10.51 15.39
N PHE A 220 -3.65 -11.27 15.15
CA PHE A 220 -3.57 -12.73 15.06
C PHE A 220 -2.71 -13.18 13.87
N ILE A 221 -2.89 -12.58 12.69
CA ILE A 221 -2.12 -12.90 11.49
C ILE A 221 -0.63 -12.61 11.72
N ASP A 222 -0.30 -11.41 12.20
CA ASP A 222 1.09 -10.97 12.41
C ASP A 222 1.83 -11.84 13.43
N THR A 223 1.16 -12.22 14.53
CA THR A 223 1.76 -13.10 15.55
C THR A 223 2.03 -14.50 15.00
N ASN A 224 1.15 -15.04 14.15
CA ASN A 224 1.34 -16.35 13.54
C ASN A 224 2.40 -16.39 12.43
N ILE A 225 2.57 -15.30 11.68
CA ILE A 225 3.66 -15.19 10.69
C ILE A 225 5.02 -15.22 11.42
N ARG A 226 5.15 -14.46 12.52
CA ARG A 226 6.39 -14.41 13.32
C ARG A 226 6.75 -15.76 13.96
N THR A 227 5.78 -16.50 14.48
CA THR A 227 6.04 -17.82 15.08
C THR A 227 6.40 -18.88 14.04
N SER A 228 5.95 -18.73 12.79
CA SER A 228 6.31 -19.63 11.70
C SER A 228 7.72 -19.37 11.21
N ALA A 229 8.11 -18.10 11.00
CA ALA A 229 9.47 -17.72 10.63
C ALA A 229 10.54 -18.14 11.66
N LYS A 230 10.21 -18.18 12.96
CA LYS A 230 11.13 -18.61 14.02
C LYS A 230 11.37 -20.13 14.03
N ARG A 231 10.46 -20.93 13.47
CA ARG A 231 10.59 -22.41 13.40
C ARG A 231 11.49 -22.86 12.25
N ASP A 232 11.65 -22.05 11.21
CA ASP A 232 12.43 -22.38 10.02
C ASP A 232 13.92 -22.01 10.14
N HIS A 233 14.35 -21.45 11.28
CA HIS A 233 15.76 -21.21 11.57
C HIS A 233 16.29 -22.33 12.49
N PRO A 234 17.15 -23.25 12.01
CA PRO A 234 17.80 -24.22 12.87
C PRO A 234 18.70 -23.44 13.84
N LEU A 235 18.62 -23.78 15.13
CA LEU A 235 19.66 -23.43 16.09
C LEU A 235 20.95 -24.10 15.60
N LEU A 236 21.90 -23.29 15.12
CA LEU A 236 23.30 -23.67 14.97
C LEU A 236 24.04 -23.31 16.25
#